data_AF-A0A8R1IU07-F1
#
_entry.id   AF-A0A8R1IU07-F1
#
_cell.length_a   1.000
_cell.length_b   1.000
_cell.length_c   1.000
_cell.angle_alpha   90.00
_cell.angle_beta   90.00
_cell.angle_gamma   90.00
#
_symmetry.space_group_name_H-M   'P 1'
#
loop_
_entity.id
_entity.type
_entity.pdbx_description
1 polymer ?
#
loop_
_entity_poly.entity_id
_entity_poly.type
_entity_poly.pdbx_seq_one_letter_code
_entity_poly.pdbx_strand_id
1 'polypeptide(L)'
;RYLKRAYEAVQKRGGLAIADEVQTGFGRLGSHFWGFESQNALPDIVTMAKGIGNGFPLGAVVTTKAIADDFNRSLYFNTYGGNPLASVVGKAVLEVIEEEKLQENSAIVGDHFLRQLAALDEPAIGDVRGKGLMIGVELVDEQGKPLAAAKTAAIFEDTKLVLFSAVQFRCSSIPCEISSVVDY
;
A
#
# COMPACT_ATOMS: atom_id res chain seq x y z
N ARG A 1 6.94 16.66 10.03
CA ARG A 1 5.89 15.89 9.33
C ARG A 1 5.52 16.64 8.06
N TYR A 2 5.68 16.03 6.88
CA TYR A 2 5.56 16.66 5.56
C TYR A 2 4.10 16.75 5.10
N LEU A 3 3.37 15.63 5.11
CA LEU A 3 2.00 15.56 4.58
C LEU A 3 1.05 16.55 5.27
N LYS A 4 1.09 16.61 6.61
CA LYS A 4 0.28 17.56 7.37
C LYS A 4 0.50 19.01 6.90
N ARG A 5 1.76 19.44 6.78
CA ARG A 5 2.10 20.81 6.35
C ARG A 5 1.71 21.06 4.90
N ALA A 6 1.89 20.08 4.02
CA ALA A 6 1.52 20.18 2.61
C ALA A 6 0.00 20.34 2.45
N TYR A 7 -0.80 19.48 3.10
CA TYR A 7 -2.25 19.53 3.02
C TYR A 7 -2.79 20.84 3.59
N GLU A 8 -2.33 21.26 4.77
CA GLU A 8 -2.72 22.54 5.37
C GLU A 8 -2.39 23.73 4.44
N ALA A 9 -1.24 23.70 3.75
CA ALA A 9 -0.85 24.77 2.83
C ALA A 9 -1.73 24.82 1.58
N VAL A 10 -2.12 23.66 1.04
CA VAL A 10 -3.02 23.53 -0.12
C VAL A 10 -4.43 23.99 0.25
N GLN A 11 -4.97 23.48 1.36
CA GLN A 11 -6.31 23.80 1.87
C GLN A 11 -6.46 25.30 2.18
N LYS A 12 -5.44 25.93 2.78
CA LYS A 12 -5.42 27.39 3.03
C LYS A 12 -5.56 28.24 1.75
N ARG A 13 -5.26 27.67 0.59
CA ARG A 13 -5.38 28.34 -0.72
C ARG A 13 -6.64 27.92 -1.49
N GLY A 14 -7.55 27.19 -0.85
CA GLY A 14 -8.77 26.67 -1.47
C GLY A 14 -8.55 25.44 -2.36
N GLY A 15 -7.38 24.81 -2.32
CA GLY A 15 -7.14 23.53 -2.98
C GLY A 15 -7.62 22.35 -2.13
N LEU A 16 -7.81 21.18 -2.77
CA LEU A 16 -8.15 19.93 -2.10
C LEU A 16 -6.91 19.07 -1.88
N ALA A 17 -6.79 18.50 -0.68
CA ALA A 17 -5.78 17.51 -0.35
C ALA A 17 -6.30 16.10 -0.67
N ILE A 18 -5.59 15.37 -1.53
CA ILE A 18 -5.92 14.00 -1.92
C ILE A 18 -4.84 13.07 -1.38
N ALA A 19 -5.22 12.10 -0.55
CA ALA A 19 -4.34 11.01 -0.14
C ALA A 19 -4.56 9.81 -1.05
N ASP A 20 -3.52 9.43 -1.80
CA ASP A 20 -3.52 8.18 -2.55
C ASP A 20 -3.07 7.02 -1.65
N GLU A 21 -4.05 6.27 -1.15
CA GLU A 21 -3.86 5.15 -0.23
C GLU A 21 -3.94 3.79 -0.95
N VAL A 22 -3.85 3.76 -2.30
CA VAL A 22 -3.89 2.52 -3.08
C VAL A 22 -2.80 1.53 -2.64
N GLN A 23 -1.63 2.01 -2.23
CA GLN A 23 -0.53 1.16 -1.74
C GLN A 23 -0.41 1.14 -0.22
N THR A 24 -0.64 2.28 0.44
CA THR A 24 -0.31 2.48 1.85
C THR A 24 -1.47 2.20 2.81
N GLY A 25 -2.71 2.07 2.30
CA GLY A 25 -3.88 1.78 3.11
C GLY A 25 -3.95 0.34 3.62
N PHE A 26 -5.06 0.03 4.29
CA PHE A 26 -5.38 -1.31 4.81
C PHE A 26 -4.31 -1.90 5.73
N GLY A 27 -3.68 -1.06 6.57
CA GLY A 27 -2.71 -1.51 7.56
C GLY A 27 -1.34 -1.87 7.00
N ARG A 28 -1.04 -1.58 5.73
CA ARG A 28 0.25 -1.90 5.07
C ARG A 28 1.47 -1.36 5.83
N LEU A 29 1.34 -0.20 6.47
CA LEU A 29 2.44 0.42 7.23
C LEU A 29 2.55 -0.11 8.67
N GLY A 30 1.64 -0.98 9.09
CA GLY A 30 1.54 -1.57 10.43
C GLY A 30 1.09 -0.60 11.53
N SER A 31 1.73 0.55 11.66
CA SER A 31 1.43 1.51 12.74
C SER A 31 0.03 2.13 12.69
N HIS A 32 -0.56 2.25 11.49
CA HIS A 32 -1.84 2.90 11.25
C HIS A 32 -2.57 2.17 10.11
N PHE A 33 -3.89 2.32 10.05
CA PHE A 33 -4.69 1.70 8.99
C PHE A 33 -4.51 2.45 7.66
N TRP A 34 -4.40 3.77 7.71
CA TRP A 34 -4.12 4.63 6.56
C TRP A 34 -2.76 5.31 6.66
N GLY A 35 -2.06 5.46 5.54
CA GLY A 35 -0.73 6.04 5.47
C GLY A 35 -0.64 7.48 5.96
N PHE A 36 -1.64 8.31 5.61
CA PHE A 36 -1.71 9.72 6.01
C PHE A 36 -1.76 9.91 7.53
N GLU A 37 -2.33 8.95 8.28
CA GLU A 37 -2.45 9.00 9.75
C GLU A 37 -1.07 8.99 10.40
N SER A 38 -0.11 8.27 9.82
CA SER A 38 1.28 8.23 10.31
C SER A 38 1.96 9.61 10.35
N GLN A 39 1.41 10.60 9.64
CA GLN A 39 1.87 11.98 9.64
C GLN A 39 0.86 12.97 10.26
N ASN A 40 -0.18 12.49 10.95
CA ASN A 40 -1.28 13.29 11.49
C ASN A 40 -1.84 14.26 10.44
N ALA A 41 -1.93 13.81 9.19
CA ALA A 41 -2.49 14.58 8.09
C ALA A 41 -3.97 14.24 7.93
N LEU A 42 -4.79 15.19 7.48
CA LEU A 42 -6.21 14.97 7.23
C LEU A 42 -6.51 15.41 5.79
N PRO A 43 -6.65 14.48 4.85
CA PRO A 43 -7.01 14.79 3.46
C PRO A 43 -8.51 15.08 3.32
N ASP A 44 -8.87 15.75 2.22
CA ASP A 44 -10.26 15.97 1.82
C ASP A 44 -10.83 14.78 1.03
N ILE A 45 -9.96 14.06 0.32
CA ILE A 45 -10.27 12.90 -0.51
C ILE A 45 -9.24 11.79 -0.23
N VAL A 46 -9.70 10.55 -0.14
CA VAL A 46 -8.86 9.35 -0.06
C VAL A 46 -9.21 8.42 -1.22
N THR A 47 -8.21 8.04 -2.02
CA THR A 47 -8.36 7.02 -3.07
C THR A 47 -7.80 5.69 -2.60
N MET A 48 -8.49 4.59 -2.87
CA MET A 48 -8.07 3.26 -2.45
C MET A 48 -8.43 2.21 -3.51
N ALA A 49 -7.58 1.19 -3.62
CA ALA A 49 -7.74 0.01 -4.47
C ALA A 49 -6.87 -1.11 -3.88
N LYS A 50 -6.42 -2.07 -4.70
CA LYS A 50 -5.49 -3.15 -4.31
C LYS A 50 -5.96 -3.91 -3.07
N GLY A 51 -5.46 -3.52 -1.89
CA GLY A 51 -5.78 -4.15 -0.61
C GLY A 51 -7.27 -4.26 -0.31
N ILE A 52 -8.10 -3.33 -0.81
CA ILE A 52 -9.57 -3.35 -0.59
C ILE A 52 -10.26 -4.58 -1.21
N GLY A 53 -9.75 -5.07 -2.34
CA GLY A 53 -10.33 -6.21 -3.05
C GLY A 53 -9.48 -7.48 -2.95
N ASN A 54 -8.24 -7.35 -2.45
CA ASN A 54 -7.26 -8.42 -2.25
C ASN A 54 -7.22 -9.45 -3.40
N GLY A 55 -7.13 -8.97 -4.64
CA GLY A 55 -7.16 -9.79 -5.86
C GLY A 55 -8.43 -9.64 -6.70
N PHE A 56 -9.54 -9.19 -6.10
CA PHE A 56 -10.75 -8.82 -6.83
C PHE A 56 -10.69 -7.34 -7.29
N PRO A 57 -11.13 -7.00 -8.51
CA PRO A 57 -11.18 -5.60 -8.97
C PRO A 57 -12.14 -4.76 -8.12
N LEU A 58 -11.58 -3.96 -7.22
CA LEU A 58 -12.32 -3.03 -6.38
C LEU A 58 -11.49 -1.77 -6.12
N GLY A 59 -12.12 -0.62 -6.31
CA GLY A 59 -11.58 0.68 -5.97
C GLY A 59 -12.67 1.55 -5.36
N ALA A 60 -12.28 2.48 -4.49
CA ALA A 60 -13.18 3.40 -3.85
C ALA A 60 -12.53 4.78 -3.68
N VAL A 61 -13.40 5.79 -3.60
CA VAL A 61 -13.04 7.15 -3.24
C VAL A 61 -13.89 7.53 -2.03
N VAL A 62 -13.22 7.95 -0.96
CA VAL A 62 -13.87 8.46 0.25
C VAL A 62 -13.62 9.97 0.31
N THR A 63 -14.65 10.75 0.57
CA THR A 63 -14.54 12.21 0.65
C THR A 63 -15.57 12.80 1.61
N THR A 64 -15.46 14.10 1.89
CA THR A 64 -16.43 14.82 2.70
C THR A 64 -17.79 14.89 2.01
N LYS A 65 -18.85 15.03 2.81
CA LYS A 65 -20.21 15.22 2.29
C LYS A 65 -20.32 16.40 1.32
N ALA A 66 -19.66 17.52 1.62
CA ALA A 66 -19.71 18.71 0.76
C ALA A 66 -19.15 18.44 -0.65
N ILE A 67 -18.03 17.72 -0.73
CA ILE A 67 -17.42 17.34 -2.02
C ILE A 67 -18.30 16.31 -2.75
N ALA A 68 -18.82 15.31 -2.03
CA ALA A 68 -19.71 14.31 -2.62
C ALA A 68 -21.02 14.95 -3.16
N ASP A 69 -21.62 15.87 -2.41
CA ASP A 69 -22.85 16.57 -2.81
C ASP A 69 -22.62 17.44 -4.05
N ASP A 70 -21.45 18.08 -4.19
CA ASP A 70 -21.09 18.85 -5.39
C ASP A 70 -20.80 17.93 -6.59
N PHE A 71 -20.07 16.84 -6.38
CA PHE A 71 -19.80 15.84 -7.42
C PHE A 71 -21.10 15.22 -7.99
N ASN A 72 -22.06 14.92 -7.12
CA ASN A 72 -23.35 14.33 -7.49
C ASN A 72 -24.24 15.26 -8.33
N ARG A 73 -23.88 16.53 -8.51
CA ARG A 73 -24.56 17.44 -9.46
C ARG A 73 -24.23 17.09 -10.91
N SER A 74 -23.11 16.39 -11.14
CA SER A 74 -22.70 15.92 -12.45
C SER A 74 -23.19 14.49 -12.69
N LEU A 75 -23.52 14.17 -13.94
CA LEU A 75 -23.81 12.79 -14.32
C LEU A 75 -22.51 11.98 -14.36
N TYR A 76 -22.28 11.19 -13.32
CA TYR A 76 -21.22 10.20 -13.25
C TYR A 76 -21.82 8.80 -13.16
N PHE A 77 -21.36 7.89 -14.03
CA PHE A 77 -21.85 6.52 -14.09
C PHE A 77 -20.71 5.55 -14.36
N ASN A 78 -20.75 4.39 -13.70
CA ASN A 78 -19.86 3.27 -13.94
C ASN A 78 -20.69 1.97 -13.96
N THR A 79 -20.62 1.22 -15.06
CA THR A 79 -21.37 -0.03 -15.26
C THR A 79 -21.18 -1.05 -14.13
N TYR A 80 -19.97 -1.12 -13.56
CA TYR A 80 -19.63 -2.07 -12.48
C TYR A 80 -19.48 -1.39 -11.12
N GLY A 81 -19.69 -0.07 -11.04
CA GLY A 81 -19.54 0.71 -9.82
C GLY A 81 -20.54 0.27 -8.75
N GLY A 82 -20.05 -0.01 -7.54
CA GLY A 82 -20.90 -0.32 -6.39
C GLY A 82 -21.68 -1.64 -6.51
N ASN A 83 -21.23 -2.58 -7.35
CA ASN A 83 -21.92 -3.85 -7.51
C ASN A 83 -21.92 -4.66 -6.20
N PRO A 84 -22.99 -5.44 -5.90
CA PRO A 84 -23.10 -6.16 -4.62
C PRO A 84 -21.98 -7.17 -4.37
N LEU A 85 -21.47 -7.82 -5.42
CA LEU A 85 -20.38 -8.79 -5.29
C LEU A 85 -19.11 -8.13 -4.78
N ALA A 86 -18.71 -7.00 -5.38
CA ALA A 86 -17.55 -6.24 -4.93
C ALA A 86 -17.70 -5.75 -3.48
N SER A 87 -18.90 -5.34 -3.08
CA SER A 87 -19.18 -4.91 -1.70
C SER A 87 -19.02 -6.06 -0.69
N VAL A 88 -19.49 -7.27 -1.03
CA VAL A 88 -19.32 -8.46 -0.18
C VAL A 88 -17.85 -8.87 -0.09
N VAL A 89 -17.12 -8.84 -1.22
CA VAL A 89 -15.68 -9.13 -1.24
C VAL A 89 -14.92 -8.12 -0.36
N GLY A 90 -15.15 -6.83 -0.53
CA GLY A 90 -14.49 -5.80 0.27
C GLY A 90 -14.78 -5.94 1.76
N LYS A 91 -16.02 -6.29 2.14
CA LYS A 91 -16.40 -6.58 3.53
C LYS A 91 -15.63 -7.78 4.09
N ALA A 92 -15.60 -8.89 3.36
CA ALA A 92 -14.87 -10.09 3.79
C ALA A 92 -13.36 -9.83 3.95
N VAL A 93 -12.77 -9.03 3.06
CA VAL A 93 -11.36 -8.63 3.17
C VAL A 93 -11.10 -7.80 4.43
N LEU A 94 -11.96 -6.84 4.74
CA LEU A 94 -11.84 -6.04 5.97
C LEU A 94 -11.99 -6.90 7.23
N GLU A 95 -12.94 -7.84 7.24
CA GLU A 95 -13.14 -8.79 8.34
C GLU A 95 -11.86 -9.62 8.57
N VAL A 96 -11.25 -10.16 7.51
CA VAL A 96 -9.99 -10.91 7.63
C VAL A 96 -8.84 -10.04 8.16
N ILE A 97 -8.71 -8.79 7.68
CA ILE A 97 -7.68 -7.86 8.18
C ILE A 97 -7.80 -7.65 9.69
N GLU A 98 -9.03 -7.52 10.19
CA GLU A 98 -9.33 -7.34 11.61
C GLU A 98 -9.12 -8.63 12.42
N GLU A 99 -9.76 -9.72 12.01
CA GLU A 99 -9.77 -11.02 12.71
C GLU A 99 -8.37 -11.63 12.82
N GLU A 100 -7.59 -11.60 11.73
CA GLU A 100 -6.22 -12.12 11.70
C GLU A 100 -5.17 -11.11 12.17
N LYS A 101 -5.59 -9.90 12.55
CA LYS A 101 -4.73 -8.81 13.02
C LYS A 101 -3.60 -8.49 12.03
N LEU A 102 -3.94 -8.40 10.75
CA LEU A 102 -2.94 -8.27 9.68
C LEU A 102 -2.15 -6.96 9.75
N GLN A 103 -2.75 -5.89 10.27
CA GLN A 103 -2.05 -4.65 10.56
C GLN A 103 -0.93 -4.85 11.61
N GLU A 104 -1.24 -5.50 12.73
CA GLU A 104 -0.25 -5.81 13.77
C GLU A 104 0.84 -6.75 13.24
N ASN A 105 0.46 -7.75 12.47
CA ASN A 105 1.41 -8.63 11.79
C ASN A 105 2.32 -7.84 10.84
N SER A 106 1.79 -6.86 10.11
CA SER A 106 2.59 -5.99 9.24
C SER A 106 3.62 -5.19 10.03
N ALA A 107 3.28 -4.70 11.22
CA ALA A 107 4.23 -4.03 12.11
C ALA A 107 5.33 -5.00 12.57
N ILE A 108 4.95 -6.16 13.14
CA ILE A 108 5.89 -7.12 13.71
C ILE A 108 6.85 -7.70 12.66
N VAL A 109 6.30 -8.21 11.56
CA VAL A 109 7.09 -8.86 10.50
C VAL A 109 7.88 -7.81 9.71
N GLY A 110 7.28 -6.65 9.44
CA GLY A 110 7.95 -5.54 8.78
C GLY A 110 9.17 -5.04 9.54
N ASP A 111 9.03 -4.80 10.84
CA ASP A 111 10.14 -4.37 11.71
C ASP A 111 11.22 -5.45 11.85
N HIS A 112 10.83 -6.73 11.84
CA HIS A 112 11.81 -7.81 11.78
C HIS A 112 12.58 -7.76 10.45
N PHE A 113 11.88 -7.68 9.32
CA PHE A 113 12.50 -7.72 7.99
C PHE A 113 13.41 -6.51 7.76
N LEU A 114 12.97 -5.29 8.11
CA LEU A 114 13.80 -4.09 8.04
C LEU A 114 15.09 -4.23 8.86
N ARG A 115 15.01 -4.78 10.08
CA ARG A 115 16.20 -5.01 10.91
C ARG A 115 17.16 -6.03 10.30
N GLN A 116 16.63 -7.11 9.71
CA GLN A 116 17.47 -8.12 9.06
C GLN A 116 18.17 -7.53 7.83
N LEU A 117 17.44 -6.79 6.98
CA LEU A 117 18.00 -6.13 5.80
C LEU A 117 19.08 -5.10 6.17
N ALA A 118 18.83 -4.29 7.21
CA ALA A 118 19.79 -3.30 7.68
C ALA A 118 21.04 -3.90 8.35
N ALA A 119 20.97 -5.17 8.77
CA ALA A 119 22.10 -5.89 9.37
C ALA A 119 22.97 -6.63 8.35
N LEU A 120 22.56 -6.67 7.08
CA LEU A 120 23.36 -7.27 6.01
C LEU A 120 24.58 -6.40 5.72
N ASP A 121 25.76 -6.99 5.80
CA ASP A 121 27.03 -6.36 5.37
C ASP A 121 27.23 -6.60 3.87
N GLU A 122 26.43 -5.90 3.06
CA GLU A 122 26.46 -6.01 1.60
C GLU A 122 26.72 -4.63 0.96
N PRO A 123 27.92 -4.39 0.38
CA PRO A 123 28.26 -3.11 -0.24
C PRO A 123 27.33 -2.66 -1.36
N ALA A 124 26.61 -3.60 -2.01
CA ALA A 124 25.62 -3.27 -3.01
C ALA A 124 24.34 -2.63 -2.43
N ILE A 125 24.12 -2.66 -1.11
CA ILE A 125 22.98 -2.03 -0.45
C ILE A 125 23.37 -0.63 0.03
N GLY A 126 22.80 0.40 -0.59
CA GLY A 126 23.04 1.80 -0.23
C GLY A 126 22.14 2.31 0.89
N ASP A 127 20.86 1.91 0.90
CA ASP A 127 19.89 2.32 1.92
C ASP A 127 18.78 1.27 2.09
N VAL A 128 18.29 1.14 3.32
CA VAL A 128 17.14 0.31 3.68
C VAL A 128 16.14 1.18 4.43
N ARG A 129 14.96 1.36 3.85
CA ARG A 129 13.93 2.26 4.37
C ARG A 129 12.55 1.63 4.26
N GLY A 130 11.66 1.97 5.18
CA GLY A 130 10.29 1.47 5.11
C GLY A 130 9.53 1.63 6.41
N LYS A 131 8.27 1.19 6.39
CA LYS A 131 7.41 1.05 7.56
C LYS A 131 6.48 -0.14 7.36
N GLY A 132 6.36 -0.99 8.39
CA GLY A 132 5.62 -2.24 8.25
C GLY A 132 6.14 -3.04 7.05
N LEU A 133 5.22 -3.54 6.22
CA LEU A 133 5.57 -4.29 5.00
C LEU A 133 5.66 -3.42 3.73
N MET A 134 5.82 -2.10 3.88
CA MET A 134 6.20 -1.19 2.79
C MET A 134 7.70 -0.90 2.91
N ILE A 135 8.52 -1.73 2.26
CA ILE A 135 9.98 -1.74 2.38
C ILE A 135 10.61 -1.41 1.03
N GLY A 136 11.64 -0.57 1.06
CA GLY A 136 12.50 -0.26 -0.07
C GLY A 136 13.96 -0.52 0.29
N VAL A 137 14.66 -1.20 -0.61
CA VAL A 137 16.11 -1.39 -0.58
C VAL A 137 16.68 -0.68 -1.80
N GLU A 138 17.58 0.27 -1.56
CA GLU A 138 18.30 0.97 -2.61
C GLU A 138 19.60 0.24 -2.91
N LEU A 139 19.78 -0.13 -4.18
CA LEU A 139 20.99 -0.79 -4.65
C LEU A 139 21.93 0.21 -5.28
N VAL A 140 23.23 0.07 -5.03
CA VAL A 140 24.29 0.96 -5.51
C VAL A 140 25.39 0.18 -6.23
N ASP A 141 26.15 0.88 -7.07
CA ASP A 141 27.39 0.37 -7.64
C ASP A 141 28.59 0.53 -6.69
N GLU A 142 29.76 0.07 -7.11
CA GLU A 142 31.01 0.14 -6.34
C GLU A 142 31.43 1.59 -5.99
N GLN A 143 30.89 2.59 -6.69
CA GLN A 143 31.13 4.01 -6.44
C GLN A 143 30.04 4.63 -5.55
N GLY A 144 29.09 3.83 -5.05
CA GLY A 144 27.98 4.28 -4.21
C GLY A 144 26.89 5.02 -4.97
N LYS A 145 26.82 4.91 -6.31
CA LYS A 145 25.77 5.54 -7.12
C LYS A 145 24.60 4.58 -7.32
N PRO A 146 23.36 5.09 -7.48
CA PRO A 146 22.21 4.24 -7.74
C PRO A 146 22.45 3.28 -8.91
N LEU A 147 22.21 2.00 -8.67
CA LEU A 147 22.40 0.95 -9.66
C LEU A 147 21.47 1.21 -10.86
N ALA A 148 21.96 0.93 -12.08
CA ALA A 148 21.19 1.11 -13.29
C ALA A 148 19.86 0.33 -13.23
N ALA A 149 18.75 0.97 -13.62
CA ALA A 149 17.41 0.40 -13.51
C ALA A 149 17.26 -1.00 -14.11
N ALA A 150 17.93 -1.28 -15.25
CA ALA A 150 17.92 -2.61 -15.87
C ALA A 150 18.55 -3.70 -14.99
N LYS A 151 19.62 -3.37 -14.26
CA LYS A 151 20.27 -4.30 -13.32
C LYS A 151 19.40 -4.50 -12.07
N THR A 152 18.85 -3.41 -11.53
CA THR A 152 17.91 -3.48 -10.39
C THR A 152 16.68 -4.33 -10.73
N ALA A 153 16.13 -4.18 -11.94
CA ALA A 153 15.01 -4.98 -12.42
C ALA A 153 15.36 -6.47 -12.57
N ALA A 154 16.57 -6.78 -13.07
CA ALA A 154 17.04 -8.17 -13.15
C ALA A 154 17.13 -8.81 -11.76
N ILE A 155 17.74 -8.11 -10.79
CA ILE A 155 17.81 -8.56 -9.40
C ILE A 155 16.41 -8.75 -8.80
N PHE A 156 15.48 -7.83 -9.09
CA PHE A 156 14.11 -7.94 -8.63
C PHE A 156 13.42 -9.20 -9.17
N GLU A 157 13.55 -9.50 -10.46
CA GLU A 157 12.96 -10.72 -11.04
C GLU A 157 13.61 -12.00 -10.48
N ASP A 158 14.94 -12.01 -10.29
CA ASP A 158 15.67 -13.15 -9.72
C ASP A 158 15.27 -13.41 -8.25
N THR A 159 14.96 -12.35 -7.50
CA THR A 159 14.60 -12.44 -6.07
C THR A 159 13.10 -12.51 -5.82
N LYS A 160 12.28 -12.35 -6.87
CA LYS A 160 10.83 -12.24 -6.78
C LYS A 160 10.19 -13.39 -6.01
N LEU A 161 10.54 -14.64 -6.33
CA LEU A 161 9.96 -15.81 -5.68
C LEU A 161 10.29 -15.89 -4.18
N VAL A 162 11.47 -15.41 -3.78
CA VAL A 162 11.89 -15.33 -2.38
C VAL A 162 11.12 -14.22 -1.66
N LEU A 163 10.94 -13.07 -2.29
CA LEU A 163 10.19 -11.94 -1.74
C LEU A 163 8.69 -12.25 -1.58
N PHE A 164 8.07 -12.89 -2.57
CA PHE A 164 6.65 -13.27 -2.50
C PHE A 164 6.42 -14.39 -1.47
N SER A 165 7.30 -15.40 -1.40
CA SER A 165 7.17 -16.47 -0.41
C SER A 165 7.40 -15.99 1.03
N ALA A 166 8.38 -15.12 1.28
CA ALA A 166 8.63 -14.55 2.61
C ALA A 166 7.46 -13.70 3.15
N VAL A 167 6.68 -13.07 2.26
CA VAL A 167 5.47 -12.31 2.63
C VAL A 167 4.24 -13.22 2.74
N GLN A 168 4.19 -14.37 2.05
CA GLN A 168 3.09 -15.34 2.08
C GLN A 168 3.17 -16.41 3.19
N PHE A 169 4.20 -16.38 4.06
CA PHE A 169 4.38 -17.35 5.15
C PHE A 169 3.35 -17.17 6.29
N ARG A 170 2.05 -17.34 6.02
CA ARG A 170 0.97 -17.76 6.95
C ARG A 170 -0.41 -17.82 6.26
N CYS A 171 -0.56 -18.64 5.23
CA CYS A 171 -1.89 -19.11 4.84
C CYS A 171 -1.84 -20.63 4.61
N SER A 172 -1.85 -21.39 5.70
CA SER A 172 -1.85 -22.86 5.69
C SER A 172 -3.26 -23.47 5.80
N SER A 173 -4.31 -22.68 5.58
CA SER A 173 -5.70 -23.12 5.78
C SER A 173 -6.50 -23.26 4.48
N ILE A 174 -5.99 -22.79 3.35
CA ILE A 174 -6.70 -22.79 2.07
C ILE A 174 -5.73 -23.24 0.97
N PRO A 175 -5.99 -24.35 0.26
CA PRO A 175 -5.21 -24.72 -0.92
C PRO A 175 -5.63 -23.78 -2.07
N CYS A 176 -5.03 -22.60 -2.16
CA CYS A 176 -5.08 -21.79 -3.37
C CYS A 176 -3.78 -22.00 -4.14
N GLU A 177 -3.86 -22.72 -5.26
CA GLU A 177 -2.83 -22.68 -6.30
C GLU A 177 -2.62 -21.22 -6.70
N ILE A 178 -1.40 -20.72 -6.50
CA ILE A 178 -0.98 -19.39 -6.91
C ILE A 178 -0.87 -19.41 -8.43
N SER A 179 -1.95 -19.02 -9.13
CA SER A 179 -1.83 -18.57 -10.51
C SER A 179 -1.44 -17.10 -10.48
N SER A 180 -0.24 -16.82 -10.99
CA SER A 180 0.23 -15.46 -11.24
C SER A 180 -0.66 -14.80 -12.28
N VAL A 181 -1.64 -14.00 -11.83
CA VAL A 181 -2.37 -13.09 -12.70
C VAL A 181 -1.67 -11.74 -12.65
N VAL A 182 -0.79 -11.53 -13.62
CA VAL A 182 -0.34 -10.19 -14.03
C VAL A 182 -1.44 -9.68 -14.96
N ASP A 183 -2.40 -8.93 -14.44
CA ASP A 183 -3.37 -8.21 -15.27
C ASP A 183 -2.92 -6.74 -15.40
N TYR A 184 -2.93 -6.28 -16.66
CA TYR A 184 -2.71 -4.88 -17.07
C TYR A 184 -3.86 -3.97 -16.65
#